data_AF-A0ABD5F310-F1
#
_entry.id   AF-A0ABD5F310-F1
#
_cell.length_a   1.000
_cell.length_b   1.000
_cell.length_c   1.000
_cell.angle_alpha   90.00
_cell.angle_beta   90.00
_cell.angle_gamma   90.00
#
_symmetry.space_group_name_H-M   'P 1'
#
loop_
_entity.id
_entity.type
_entity.pdbx_description
1 polymer ?
#
loop_
_entity_poly.entity_id
_entity_poly.type
_entity_poly.pdbx_seq_one_letter_code
_entity_poly.pdbx_strand_id
1 'polypeptide(L)'
;MTDLEFDDIQHIMLTGTPHLTGRYEFLSFDTPEAGRAWLAEMVPLVQSATDVRETVNVFKRWVNLAFTWTGLRALGVDEDSLASFPDEFREGMASRADILGDTGAAAPEHWMGGLAGDDLHAIVILFARDEEERVRCVGEHDALLARCPG
;
A
#
# COMPACT_ATOMS: atom_id res chain seq x y z
N MET A 1 -8.43 -0.34 -29.40
CA MET A 1 -8.12 0.12 -28.03
C MET A 1 -8.80 -0.87 -27.11
N THR A 2 -8.05 -1.50 -26.22
CA THR A 2 -8.63 -2.24 -25.10
C THR A 2 -9.23 -1.21 -24.15
N ASP A 3 -10.50 -1.39 -23.79
CA ASP A 3 -11.15 -0.54 -22.79
C ASP A 3 -10.55 -0.83 -21.40
N LEU A 4 -10.52 0.18 -20.54
CA LEU A 4 -10.01 0.02 -19.18
C LEU A 4 -11.03 -0.73 -18.31
N GLU A 5 -10.54 -1.74 -17.57
CA GLU A 5 -11.34 -2.53 -16.63
C GLU A 5 -11.46 -1.78 -15.28
N PHE A 6 -12.34 -0.78 -15.21
CA PHE A 6 -12.45 0.09 -14.02
C PHE A 6 -12.82 -0.64 -12.72
N ASP A 7 -13.41 -1.83 -12.82
CA ASP A 7 -13.74 -2.69 -11.69
C ASP A 7 -12.50 -3.37 -11.07
N ASP A 8 -11.38 -3.39 -11.80
CA ASP A 8 -10.10 -3.99 -11.36
C ASP A 8 -9.00 -2.94 -11.11
N ILE A 9 -9.37 -1.65 -11.13
CA ILE A 9 -8.44 -0.53 -10.88
C ILE A 9 -8.78 0.09 -9.53
N GLN A 10 -7.85 0.08 -8.58
CA GLN A 10 -8.01 0.78 -7.29
C GLN A 10 -8.38 2.25 -7.52
N HIS A 11 -9.35 2.75 -6.76
CA HIS A 11 -9.97 4.04 -7.02
C HIS A 11 -8.96 5.20 -7.08
N ILE A 12 -7.89 5.17 -6.27
CA ILE A 12 -6.92 6.27 -6.16
C ILE A 12 -6.24 6.62 -7.49
N MET A 13 -6.17 5.68 -8.44
CA MET A 13 -5.58 5.91 -9.75
C MET A 13 -6.45 6.78 -10.66
N LEU A 14 -7.78 6.76 -10.50
CA LEU A 14 -8.73 7.33 -11.48
C LEU A 14 -9.86 8.17 -10.87
N THR A 15 -10.14 8.02 -9.58
CA THR A 15 -11.30 8.60 -8.90
C THR A 15 -10.91 9.16 -7.53
N GLY A 16 -10.92 10.48 -7.43
CA GLY A 16 -10.74 11.18 -6.16
C GLY A 16 -11.90 10.94 -5.20
N THR A 17 -11.58 10.89 -3.91
CA THR A 17 -12.57 10.77 -2.82
C THR A 17 -12.54 12.01 -1.95
N PRO A 18 -13.67 12.43 -1.36
CA PRO A 18 -13.73 13.61 -0.49
C PRO A 18 -13.22 13.27 0.92
N HIS A 19 -11.95 12.86 1.02
CA HIS A 19 -11.27 12.62 2.28
C HIS A 19 -10.58 13.90 2.76
N LEU A 20 -10.71 14.22 4.04
CA LEU A 20 -10.01 15.36 4.67
C LEU A 20 -8.79 14.91 5.46
N THR A 21 -8.64 13.60 5.66
CA THR A 21 -7.57 13.03 6.46
C THR A 21 -7.22 11.63 5.96
N GLY A 22 -6.05 11.15 6.34
CA GLY A 22 -5.54 9.85 5.93
C GLY A 22 -4.47 9.33 6.86
N ARG A 23 -4.26 8.02 6.81
CA ARG A 23 -3.17 7.31 7.48
C ARG A 23 -2.42 6.50 6.43
N TYR A 24 -1.10 6.65 6.42
CA TYR A 24 -0.18 5.89 5.59
C TYR A 24 0.58 4.96 6.52
N GLU A 25 0.42 3.65 6.35
CA GLU A 25 1.10 2.67 7.18
C GLU A 25 1.95 1.77 6.33
N PHE A 26 3.23 1.70 6.69
CA PHE A 26 4.22 0.86 6.06
C PHE A 26 4.36 -0.43 6.86
N LEU A 27 4.38 -1.56 6.17
CA LEU A 27 4.30 -2.88 6.78
C LEU A 27 5.46 -3.76 6.33
N SER A 28 5.91 -4.58 7.26
CA SER A 28 6.79 -5.73 7.05
C SER A 28 5.96 -7.01 7.25
N PHE A 29 6.46 -8.11 6.69
CA PHE A 29 5.85 -9.43 6.79
C PHE A 29 6.95 -10.37 7.27
N ASP A 30 6.76 -10.98 8.44
CA ASP A 30 7.76 -11.90 8.99
C ASP A 30 7.77 -13.22 8.21
N THR A 31 6.61 -13.60 7.68
CA THR A 31 6.43 -14.80 6.85
C THR A 31 5.49 -14.53 5.67
N PRO A 32 5.61 -15.28 4.56
CA PRO A 32 4.65 -15.21 3.46
C PRO A 32 3.21 -15.50 3.92
N GLU A 33 3.02 -16.44 4.85
CA GLU A 33 1.72 -16.82 5.37
C GLU A 33 1.05 -15.66 6.13
N ALA A 34 1.82 -14.93 6.94
CA ALA A 34 1.32 -13.78 7.68
C ALA A 34 0.94 -12.62 6.75
N GLY A 35 1.78 -12.31 5.76
CA GLY A 35 1.47 -11.30 4.75
C GLY A 35 0.22 -11.65 3.94
N ARG A 36 0.05 -12.92 3.55
CA ARG A 36 -1.17 -13.39 2.86
C ARG A 36 -2.40 -13.36 3.77
N ALA A 37 -2.25 -13.67 5.06
CA ALA A 37 -3.35 -13.59 6.03
C ALA A 37 -3.84 -12.15 6.21
N TRP A 38 -2.92 -11.19 6.34
CA TRP A 38 -3.26 -9.76 6.35
C TRP A 38 -3.94 -9.34 5.04
N LEU A 39 -3.38 -9.73 3.89
CA LEU A 39 -3.92 -9.36 2.58
C LEU A 39 -5.34 -9.89 2.36
N ALA A 40 -5.63 -11.12 2.80
CA ALA A 40 -6.95 -11.72 2.69
C ALA A 40 -8.05 -10.91 3.42
N GLU A 41 -7.70 -10.26 4.53
CA GLU A 41 -8.61 -9.40 5.29
C GLU A 41 -8.73 -8.00 4.67
N MET A 42 -7.68 -7.51 4.01
CA MET A 42 -7.66 -6.16 3.42
C MET A 42 -8.29 -6.08 2.03
N VAL A 43 -8.13 -7.10 1.16
CA VAL A 43 -8.65 -7.10 -0.22
C VAL A 43 -10.15 -6.78 -0.27
N PRO A 44 -11.04 -7.34 0.58
CA PRO A 44 -12.47 -6.99 0.57
C PRO A 44 -12.78 -5.53 0.94
N LEU A 45 -11.81 -4.80 1.48
CA LEU A 45 -11.97 -3.41 1.90
C LEU A 45 -11.52 -2.41 0.83
N VAL A 46 -10.70 -2.86 -0.13
CA VAL A 46 -10.21 -2.06 -1.27
C VAL A 46 -11.36 -1.81 -2.23
N GLN A 47 -11.49 -0.58 -2.69
CA GLN A 47 -12.56 -0.18 -3.62
C GLN A 47 -11.98 0.16 -4.99
N SER A 48 -12.62 -0.36 -6.03
CA SER A 48 -12.30 -0.04 -7.41
C SER A 48 -12.76 1.37 -7.80
N ALA A 49 -12.32 1.84 -8.98
CA ALA A 49 -12.77 3.10 -9.56
C ALA A 49 -14.29 3.09 -9.82
N THR A 50 -14.88 1.94 -10.16
CA THR A 50 -16.33 1.80 -10.28
C THR A 50 -17.01 1.85 -8.92
N ASP A 51 -16.55 1.06 -7.93
CA ASP A 51 -17.16 0.99 -6.60
C ASP A 51 -17.29 2.37 -5.96
N VAL A 52 -16.22 3.17 -6.03
CA VAL A 52 -16.21 4.50 -5.43
C VAL A 52 -17.20 5.43 -6.12
N ARG A 53 -17.33 5.39 -7.45
CA ARG A 53 -18.30 6.24 -8.16
C ARG A 53 -19.72 6.01 -7.67
N GLU A 54 -20.07 4.76 -7.37
CA GLU A 54 -21.39 4.39 -6.88
C GLU A 54 -21.58 4.65 -5.38
N THR A 55 -20.51 4.54 -4.60
CA THR A 55 -20.58 4.51 -3.14
C THR A 55 -19.94 5.70 -2.43
N VAL A 56 -19.40 6.69 -3.14
CA VAL A 56 -18.69 7.85 -2.57
C VAL A 56 -19.55 8.65 -1.58
N ASN A 57 -20.87 8.65 -1.74
CA ASN A 57 -21.79 9.32 -0.82
C ASN A 57 -22.28 8.43 0.32
N VAL A 58 -22.00 7.13 0.26
CA VAL A 58 -22.40 6.12 1.25
C VAL A 58 -21.26 5.85 2.22
N PHE A 59 -20.06 5.57 1.72
CA PHE A 59 -18.89 5.34 2.55
C PHE A 59 -18.15 6.62 2.91
N LYS A 60 -17.55 6.61 4.09
CA LYS A 60 -16.66 7.66 4.59
C LYS A 60 -15.19 7.22 4.64
N ARG A 61 -14.90 5.96 4.30
CA ARG A 61 -13.56 5.38 4.26
C ARG A 61 -13.21 4.92 2.86
N TRP A 62 -11.93 4.96 2.52
CA TRP A 62 -11.39 4.37 1.29
C TRP A 62 -10.01 3.79 1.55
N VAL A 63 -9.75 2.59 1.06
CA VAL A 63 -8.52 1.83 1.33
C VAL A 63 -7.78 1.59 0.03
N ASN A 64 -6.47 1.85 0.03
CA ASN A 64 -5.58 1.50 -1.08
C ASN A 64 -4.39 0.71 -0.56
N LEU A 65 -3.94 -0.25 -1.36
CA LEU A 65 -2.79 -1.10 -1.06
C LEU A 65 -1.75 -0.94 -2.17
N ALA A 66 -0.48 -0.88 -1.79
CA ALA A 66 0.62 -1.03 -2.73
C ALA A 66 1.74 -1.84 -2.11
N PHE A 67 2.57 -2.44 -2.97
CA PHE A 67 3.65 -3.35 -2.57
C PHE A 67 4.96 -2.87 -3.17
N THR A 68 6.05 -3.06 -2.42
CA THR A 68 7.40 -2.98 -2.97
C THR A 68 7.75 -4.27 -3.69
N TRP A 69 8.84 -4.26 -4.47
CA TRP A 69 9.34 -5.50 -5.07
C TRP A 69 9.74 -6.53 -4.01
N THR A 70 10.42 -6.10 -2.93
CA THR A 70 10.77 -6.98 -1.81
C THR A 70 9.54 -7.53 -1.10
N GLY A 71 8.46 -6.76 -1.02
CA GLY A 71 7.18 -7.21 -0.47
C GLY A 71 6.46 -8.25 -1.33
N LEU A 72 6.44 -8.08 -2.66
CA LEU A 72 5.93 -9.11 -3.57
C LEU A 72 6.75 -10.41 -3.44
N ARG A 73 8.08 -10.30 -3.32
CA ARG A 73 8.95 -11.44 -3.05
C ARG A 73 8.67 -12.07 -1.68
N ALA A 74 8.48 -11.28 -0.63
CA ALA A 74 8.13 -11.76 0.70
C ALA A 74 6.76 -12.46 0.73
N LEU A 75 5.83 -12.03 -0.11
CA LEU A 75 4.55 -12.71 -0.35
C LEU A 75 4.69 -13.96 -1.22
N GLY A 76 5.88 -14.32 -1.69
CA GLY A 76 6.11 -15.53 -2.49
C GLY A 76 5.50 -15.46 -3.89
N VAL A 77 5.53 -14.30 -4.54
CA VAL A 77 5.35 -14.19 -6.00
C VAL A 77 6.51 -14.88 -6.71
N ASP A 78 6.25 -15.55 -7.83
CA ASP A 78 7.27 -16.29 -8.56
C ASP A 78 8.33 -15.38 -9.23
N GLU A 79 9.53 -15.92 -9.44
CA GLU A 79 10.67 -15.17 -9.97
C GLU A 79 10.44 -14.67 -11.40
N ASP A 80 9.68 -15.39 -12.25
CA ASP A 80 9.40 -14.94 -13.62
C ASP A 80 8.50 -13.69 -13.60
N SER A 81 7.48 -13.68 -12.74
CA SER A 81 6.65 -12.50 -12.48
C SER A 81 7.47 -11.35 -11.89
N LEU A 82 8.33 -11.62 -10.89
CA LEU A 82 9.20 -10.61 -10.26
C LEU A 82 10.21 -10.02 -11.25
N ALA A 83 10.71 -10.82 -12.19
CA ALA A 83 11.65 -10.39 -13.22
C ALA A 83 11.01 -9.53 -14.31
N SER A 84 9.68 -9.56 -14.45
CA SER A 84 8.97 -8.77 -15.46
C SER A 84 8.85 -7.27 -15.12
N PHE A 85 9.08 -6.89 -13.87
CA PHE A 85 9.00 -5.50 -13.44
C PHE A 85 10.20 -4.67 -13.91
N PRO A 86 10.02 -3.35 -14.14
CA PRO A 86 11.11 -2.44 -14.49
C PRO A 86 12.24 -2.40 -13.46
N ASP A 87 13.47 -2.16 -13.91
CA ASP A 87 14.68 -2.10 -13.08
C ASP A 87 14.50 -1.16 -11.88
N GLU A 88 13.90 0.01 -12.09
CA GLU A 88 13.66 0.99 -11.04
C GLU A 88 12.80 0.48 -9.88
N PHE A 89 11.83 -0.40 -10.16
CA PHE A 89 10.96 -0.98 -9.15
C PHE A 89 11.67 -2.13 -8.43
N ARG A 90 12.45 -2.93 -9.17
CA ARG A 90 13.22 -4.05 -8.63
C ARG A 90 14.35 -3.58 -7.72
N GLU A 91 15.06 -2.52 -8.11
CA GLU A 91 16.14 -1.90 -7.33
C GLU A 91 15.62 -1.17 -6.09
N GLY A 92 14.45 -0.56 -6.17
CA GLY A 92 13.88 0.24 -5.09
C GLY A 92 14.50 1.64 -4.96
N MET A 93 13.79 2.51 -4.23
CA MET A 93 14.12 3.95 -4.17
C MET A 93 15.47 4.23 -3.49
N ALA A 94 15.77 3.54 -2.40
CA ALA A 94 16.99 3.75 -1.62
C ALA A 94 18.27 3.43 -2.41
N SER A 95 18.30 2.31 -3.14
CA SER A 95 19.45 1.94 -3.99
C SER A 95 19.67 2.89 -5.16
N ARG A 96 18.65 3.67 -5.52
CA ARG A 96 18.68 4.66 -6.61
C ARG A 96 18.88 6.10 -6.12
N ALA A 97 19.20 6.30 -4.85
CA ALA A 97 19.36 7.63 -4.24
C ALA A 97 20.32 8.55 -5.02
N ASP A 98 21.46 8.02 -5.50
CA ASP A 98 22.42 8.78 -6.30
C ASP A 98 21.82 9.29 -7.64
N ILE A 99 20.91 8.52 -8.25
CA ILE A 99 20.21 8.91 -9.48
C ILE A 99 19.12 9.94 -9.16
N LEU A 100 18.43 9.79 -8.04
CA LEU A 100 17.35 10.67 -7.58
C LEU A 100 17.86 12.00 -6.99
N GLY A 101 19.14 12.06 -6.61
CA GLY A 101 19.77 13.20 -5.96
C GLY A 101 19.59 13.24 -4.44
N ASP A 102 19.14 12.14 -3.83
CA ASP A 102 18.94 11.99 -2.39
C ASP A 102 20.30 11.78 -1.70
N THR A 103 20.99 12.88 -1.43
CA THR A 103 22.36 12.90 -0.88
C THR A 103 22.46 13.77 0.38
N GLY A 104 23.54 13.61 1.14
CA GLY A 104 23.75 14.37 2.38
C GLY A 104 22.60 14.15 3.36
N ALA A 105 21.96 15.22 3.84
CA ALA A 105 20.85 15.12 4.78
C ALA A 105 19.60 14.42 4.23
N ALA A 106 19.47 14.29 2.91
CA ALA A 106 18.37 13.58 2.25
C ALA A 106 18.70 12.12 1.92
N ALA A 107 19.92 11.65 2.23
CA ALA A 107 20.36 10.30 1.90
C ALA A 107 19.54 9.22 2.64
N PRO A 108 19.41 7.99 2.07
CA PRO A 108 18.57 6.93 2.63
C PRO A 108 18.86 6.57 4.08
N GLU A 109 20.10 6.68 4.54
CA GLU A 109 20.50 6.47 5.95
C GLU A 109 19.84 7.45 6.94
N HIS A 110 19.20 8.51 6.43
CA HIS A 110 18.47 9.50 7.23
C HIS A 110 16.96 9.41 7.05
N TRP A 111 16.46 8.51 6.19
CA TRP A 111 15.03 8.32 6.02
C TRP A 111 14.41 7.73 7.28
N MET A 112 13.34 8.36 7.74
CA MET A 112 12.64 7.96 8.96
C MET A 112 11.72 6.77 8.70
N GLY A 113 11.41 5.99 9.74
CA GLY A 113 10.37 4.97 9.67
C GLY A 113 10.73 3.71 8.88
N GLY A 114 12.03 3.41 8.72
CA GLY A 114 12.48 2.20 8.03
C GLY A 114 12.27 2.25 6.51
N LEU A 115 12.01 3.42 5.94
CA LEU A 115 11.67 3.57 4.52
C LEU A 115 12.79 3.19 3.54
N ALA A 116 14.02 3.07 4.03
CA ALA A 116 15.17 2.60 3.25
C ALA A 116 15.50 1.12 3.52
N GLY A 117 14.73 0.44 4.37
CA GLY A 117 14.95 -0.95 4.76
C GLY A 117 14.44 -1.94 3.72
N ASP A 118 15.11 -3.10 3.63
CA ASP A 118 14.68 -4.21 2.77
C ASP A 118 13.38 -4.87 3.25
N ASP A 119 13.03 -4.64 4.52
CA ASP A 119 11.82 -5.10 5.21
C ASP A 119 10.59 -4.20 4.96
N LEU A 120 10.73 -3.14 4.17
CA LEU A 120 9.59 -2.36 3.67
C LEU A 120 8.85 -3.16 2.59
N HIS A 121 7.74 -3.81 2.94
CA HIS A 121 7.04 -4.73 2.03
C HIS A 121 5.78 -4.14 1.41
N ALA A 122 4.98 -3.44 2.19
CA ALA A 122 3.70 -2.91 1.73
C ALA A 122 3.39 -1.55 2.33
N ILE A 123 2.46 -0.86 1.69
CA ILE A 123 1.78 0.29 2.26
C ILE A 123 0.27 0.08 2.19
N VAL A 124 -0.42 0.40 3.28
CA VAL A 124 -1.86 0.63 3.30
C VAL A 124 -2.15 2.10 3.52
N ILE A 125 -3.02 2.64 2.70
CA ILE A 125 -3.47 4.02 2.78
C ILE A 125 -4.94 4.00 3.17
N LEU A 126 -5.23 4.46 4.39
CA LEU A 126 -6.57 4.55 4.96
C LEU A 126 -7.04 6.00 4.86
N PHE A 127 -7.79 6.33 3.81
CA PHE A 127 -8.43 7.63 3.68
C PHE A 127 -9.76 7.67 4.42
N ALA A 128 -10.05 8.80 5.05
CA ALA A 128 -11.30 9.03 5.75
C ALA A 128 -11.86 10.43 5.48
N ARG A 129 -13.19 10.54 5.39
CA ARG A 129 -13.89 11.80 5.20
C ARG A 129 -13.63 12.77 6.36
N ASP A 130 -13.61 12.26 7.57
CA ASP A 130 -13.48 13.03 8.80
C ASP A 130 -12.60 12.29 9.82
N GLU A 131 -12.24 12.99 10.89
CA GLU A 131 -11.33 12.48 11.93
C GLU A 131 -11.92 11.31 12.72
N GLU A 132 -13.23 11.32 12.96
CA GLU A 132 -13.93 10.23 13.66
C GLU A 132 -13.81 8.92 12.88
N GLU A 133 -14.07 8.97 11.57
CA GLU A 133 -13.93 7.81 10.70
C GLU A 133 -12.47 7.36 10.57
N ARG A 134 -11.50 8.29 10.59
CA ARG A 134 -10.07 7.95 10.61
C ARG A 134 -9.71 7.14 11.85
N VAL A 135 -10.08 7.64 13.04
CA VAL A 135 -9.79 6.95 14.31
C VAL A 135 -10.41 5.55 14.32
N ARG A 136 -11.65 5.41 13.81
CA ARG A 136 -12.31 4.11 13.67
C ARG A 136 -11.52 3.16 12.76
N CYS A 137 -11.17 3.61 11.56
CA CYS A 137 -10.47 2.77 10.57
C CYS A 137 -9.06 2.38 11.04
N VAL A 138 -8.32 3.30 11.66
CA VAL A 138 -7.00 3.01 12.24
C VAL A 138 -7.14 1.99 13.37
N GLY A 139 -8.10 2.16 14.28
CA GLY A 139 -8.33 1.19 15.35
C GLY A 139 -8.71 -0.21 14.85
N GLU A 140 -9.49 -0.30 13.77
CA GLU A 140 -9.82 -1.59 13.12
C GLU A 140 -8.61 -2.25 12.48
N HIS A 141 -7.75 -1.48 11.84
CA HIS A 141 -6.52 -1.97 11.22
C HIS A 141 -5.46 -2.34 12.26
N ASP A 142 -5.30 -1.55 13.34
CA ASP A 142 -4.48 -1.90 14.51
C ASP A 142 -4.93 -3.24 15.13
N ALA A 143 -6.25 -3.43 15.27
CA ALA A 143 -6.82 -4.68 15.77
C ALA A 143 -6.66 -5.86 14.79
N LEU A 144 -6.49 -5.59 13.50
CA LEU A 144 -6.10 -6.59 12.50
C LEU A 144 -4.63 -6.95 12.65
N LEU A 145 -3.74 -5.97 12.71
CA LEU A 145 -2.31 -6.22 12.90
C LEU A 145 -2.03 -7.00 14.18
N ALA A 146 -2.71 -6.67 15.29
CA ALA A 146 -2.56 -7.37 16.56
C ALA A 146 -2.97 -8.86 16.55
N ARG A 147 -3.78 -9.30 15.57
CA ARG A 147 -4.19 -10.70 15.40
C ARG A 147 -3.46 -11.40 14.25
N CYS A 148 -2.70 -10.68 13.43
CA CYS A 148 -1.86 -11.27 12.39
C CYS A 148 -0.64 -11.97 13.02
N PRO A 149 -0.17 -13.09 12.46
CA PRO A 149 0.87 -13.91 13.07
C PRO A 149 2.31 -13.42 12.86
N GLY A 150 2.51 -12.21 12.30
CA GLY A 150 3.84 -11.67 11.94
C GLY A 150 3.78 -10.74 10.73
#